data_AF-A0A3D5U952-F1
#
_entry.id   AF-A0A3D5U952-F1
#
_cell.length_a   1.000
_cell.length_b   1.000
_cell.length_c   1.000
_cell.angle_alpha   90.00
_cell.angle_beta   90.00
_cell.angle_gamma   90.00
#
_symmetry.space_group_name_H-M   'P 1'
#
loop_
_entity.id
_entity.type
_entity.pdbx_description
1 polymer ?
#
loop_
_entity_poly.entity_id
_entity_poly.type
_entity_poly.pdbx_seq_one_letter_code
_entity_poly.pdbx_strand_id
1 'polypeptide(L)'
;VYYRSVVHNELAEHGIYLDFSEDIELPRVMDSHPKGRLYVKEMGEDILIDGFWVYQDRYELPIGMLKYGKPLVYSTYRGSDAEDKMWFYLSPYLQDKAQALLDMLPPPQVNQLEQNSQLVFRNQDFAALQKAVFRIDEEDWELIIDDSLNRRFIMKIHLEADIQVQRTEDIDWFSYEVSYRHKDLRFSHDELARYFKSKDEFLHTLDGRIFFISNPQIFAEVDQLLARSVQDTDTVYRARILNLPYYHRLREENPAFKIMGDDFLENLSEDLHERKLKRNPDLPSYLQTILRGYQKAGVAWLSMLKHYRLNGILADEMGLDKTIQALAMIAMAPEGSVNLVICPKTLLYNWAGEIEKFHTNIPYAIV
;
A
#
# COMPACT_ATOMS: atom_id res chain seq x y z
N VAL A 1 19.89 -12.51 34.00
CA VAL A 1 20.22 -12.56 32.55
C VAL A 1 19.85 -13.92 31.97
N TYR A 2 20.54 -15.01 32.36
CA TYR A 2 20.28 -16.36 31.87
C TYR A 2 18.80 -16.79 31.96
N TYR A 3 18.15 -16.50 33.10
CA TYR A 3 16.72 -16.72 33.25
C TYR A 3 15.90 -15.93 32.21
N ARG A 4 16.11 -14.62 32.10
CA ARG A 4 15.32 -13.72 31.25
C ARG A 4 15.44 -14.05 29.75
N SER A 5 16.50 -14.70 29.31
CA SER A 5 16.75 -15.00 27.90
C SER A 5 16.57 -16.46 27.51
N VAL A 6 17.13 -17.40 28.27
CA VAL A 6 17.12 -18.84 27.91
C VAL A 6 15.90 -19.49 28.55
N VAL A 7 15.82 -19.43 29.88
CA VAL A 7 14.77 -20.11 30.65
C VAL A 7 13.40 -19.51 30.36
N HIS A 8 13.31 -18.19 30.22
CA HIS A 8 12.05 -17.50 29.94
C HIS A 8 11.48 -17.88 28.57
N ASN A 9 12.31 -17.92 27.53
CA ASN A 9 11.86 -18.31 26.18
C ASN A 9 11.39 -19.77 26.17
N GLU A 10 12.14 -20.66 26.82
CA GLU A 10 11.79 -22.09 26.89
C GLU A 10 10.52 -22.35 27.71
N LEU A 11 10.31 -21.62 28.82
CA LEU A 11 9.07 -21.66 29.59
C LEU A 11 7.88 -21.08 28.79
N ALA A 12 8.08 -19.98 28.07
CA ALA A 12 7.05 -19.36 27.25
C ALA A 12 6.59 -20.27 26.10
N GLU A 13 7.51 -20.99 25.44
CA GLU A 13 7.18 -22.01 24.43
C GLU A 13 6.29 -23.13 24.99
N HIS A 14 6.42 -23.43 26.28
CA HIS A 14 5.59 -24.41 26.99
C HIS A 14 4.34 -23.79 27.66
N GLY A 15 4.06 -22.50 27.42
CA GLY A 15 2.92 -21.78 27.99
C GLY A 15 3.04 -21.53 29.50
N ILE A 16 4.26 -21.58 30.05
CA ILE A 16 4.54 -21.36 31.48
C ILE A 16 5.01 -19.92 31.66
N TYR A 17 4.34 -19.20 32.56
CA TYR A 17 4.68 -17.84 32.92
C TYR A 17 5.02 -17.79 34.41
N LEU A 18 6.13 -17.12 34.74
CA LEU A 18 6.53 -16.89 36.12
C LEU A 18 6.20 -15.45 36.49
N ASP A 19 5.43 -15.31 37.55
CA ASP A 19 5.08 -14.02 38.14
C ASP A 19 6.19 -13.62 39.13
N PHE A 20 6.85 -12.50 38.86
CA PHE A 20 7.87 -11.94 39.73
C PHE A 20 7.27 -10.83 40.57
N SER A 21 7.70 -10.74 41.82
CA SER A 21 7.34 -9.60 42.65
C SER A 21 7.95 -8.31 42.08
N GLU A 22 7.23 -7.20 42.26
CA GLU A 22 7.57 -5.89 41.68
C GLU A 22 8.92 -5.32 42.16
N ASP A 23 9.50 -5.88 43.22
CA ASP A 23 10.81 -5.52 43.77
C ASP A 23 11.99 -6.14 42.99
N ILE A 24 11.73 -7.09 42.08
CA ILE A 24 12.77 -7.77 41.29
C ILE A 24 13.04 -7.01 39.99
N GLU A 25 14.15 -6.27 39.95
CA GLU A 25 14.65 -5.67 38.72
C GLU A 25 15.31 -6.72 37.81
N LEU A 26 14.71 -6.96 36.64
CA LEU A 26 15.28 -7.84 35.63
C LEU A 26 16.29 -7.09 34.76
N PRO A 27 17.47 -7.68 34.47
CA PRO A 27 18.45 -7.04 33.63
C PRO A 27 17.93 -6.92 32.19
N ARG A 28 18.26 -5.81 31.53
CA ARG A 28 17.92 -5.58 30.12
C ARG A 28 18.73 -6.52 29.23
N VAL A 29 18.03 -7.36 28.46
CA VAL A 29 18.60 -8.30 27.48
C VAL A 29 17.87 -8.09 26.16
N MET A 30 18.62 -8.11 25.06
CA MET A 30 18.05 -8.17 23.71
C MET A 30 17.84 -9.63 23.32
N ASP A 31 16.59 -10.06 23.34
CA ASP A 31 16.11 -11.40 23.04
C ASP A 31 15.17 -11.47 21.83
N SER A 32 14.92 -10.33 21.16
CA SER A 32 14.17 -10.28 19.90
C SER A 32 14.90 -11.04 18.80
N HIS A 33 14.14 -11.68 17.90
CA HIS A 33 14.69 -12.33 16.71
C HIS A 33 15.45 -11.32 15.84
N PRO A 34 16.78 -11.44 15.68
CA PRO A 34 17.52 -10.48 14.88
C PRO A 34 17.42 -10.79 13.38
N LYS A 35 17.53 -9.74 12.56
CA LYS A 35 17.76 -9.84 11.12
C LYS A 35 19.24 -9.68 10.81
N GLY A 36 19.73 -10.32 9.75
CA GLY A 36 21.09 -10.09 9.28
C GLY A 36 21.17 -8.76 8.52
N ARG A 37 22.28 -8.03 8.64
CA ARG A 37 22.55 -6.83 7.86
C ARG A 37 23.98 -6.85 7.34
N LEU A 38 24.15 -6.65 6.04
CA LEU A 38 25.43 -6.70 5.35
C LEU A 38 25.75 -5.34 4.75
N TYR A 39 26.93 -4.81 5.06
CA TYR A 39 27.45 -3.58 4.49
C TYR A 39 28.52 -3.91 3.47
N VAL A 40 28.27 -3.60 2.20
CA VAL A 40 29.21 -3.83 1.11
C VAL A 40 29.91 -2.51 0.79
N LYS A 41 31.23 -2.46 0.98
CA LYS A 41 32.06 -1.26 0.80
C LYS A 41 33.26 -1.55 -0.09
N GLU A 42 33.73 -0.51 -0.76
CA GLU A 42 34.98 -0.56 -1.53
C GLU A 42 36.18 -0.30 -0.61
N MET A 43 37.21 -1.14 -0.71
CA MET A 43 38.45 -1.03 0.05
C MET A 43 39.64 -1.09 -0.91
N GLY A 44 39.94 0.05 -1.55
CA GLY A 44 40.98 0.13 -2.59
C GLY A 44 40.52 -0.59 -3.86
N GLU A 45 41.19 -1.70 -4.21
CA GLU A 45 40.79 -2.56 -5.34
C GLU A 45 39.89 -3.73 -4.90
N ASP A 46 39.75 -3.95 -3.59
CA ASP A 46 39.00 -5.07 -3.01
C ASP A 46 37.63 -4.61 -2.50
N ILE A 47 36.75 -5.58 -2.23
CA ILE A 47 35.41 -5.35 -1.65
C ILE A 47 35.36 -5.95 -0.27
N LEU A 48 34.91 -5.14 0.68
CA LEU A 48 34.69 -5.51 2.07
C LEU A 48 33.20 -5.71 2.32
N ILE A 49 32.84 -6.83 2.92
CA ILE A 49 31.50 -7.07 3.45
C ILE A 49 31.59 -7.14 4.98
N ASP A 50 31.00 -6.16 5.66
CA ASP A 50 30.81 -6.19 7.11
C ASP A 50 29.43 -6.78 7.43
N GLY A 51 29.35 -7.74 8.34
CA GLY A 51 28.09 -8.38 8.72
C GLY A 51 27.68 -8.17 10.18
N PHE A 52 26.40 -7.85 10.39
CA PHE A 52 25.82 -7.60 11.71
C PHE A 52 24.47 -8.31 11.89
N TRP A 53 24.13 -8.62 13.14
CA TRP A 53 22.81 -9.02 13.59
C TRP A 53 22.08 -7.80 14.18
N VAL A 54 20.92 -7.46 13.63
CA VAL A 54 20.15 -6.27 14.01
C VAL A 54 19.00 -6.68 14.90
N TYR A 55 18.99 -6.17 16.14
CA TYR A 55 17.92 -6.35 17.11
C TYR A 55 17.04 -5.09 17.15
N GLN A 56 15.72 -5.29 17.10
CA GLN A 56 14.73 -4.19 17.14
C GLN A 56 15.02 -3.06 16.14
N ASP A 57 15.51 -3.40 14.95
CA ASP A 57 15.90 -2.49 13.86
C ASP A 57 16.92 -1.40 14.26
N ARG A 58 17.56 -1.52 15.43
CA ARG A 58 18.39 -0.46 16.02
C ARG A 58 19.76 -0.93 16.49
N TYR A 59 19.84 -2.07 17.16
CA TYR A 59 21.08 -2.52 17.81
C TYR A 59 21.80 -3.53 16.92
N GLU A 60 22.95 -3.14 16.38
CA GLU A 60 23.76 -3.98 15.49
C GLU A 60 24.88 -4.68 16.27
N LEU A 61 24.80 -6.00 16.36
CA LEU A 61 25.81 -6.87 16.96
C LEU A 61 26.67 -7.51 15.87
N PRO A 62 28.01 -7.45 15.93
CA PRO A 62 28.86 -8.08 14.92
C PRO A 62 28.65 -9.60 14.84
N ILE A 63 28.52 -10.17 13.62
CA ILE A 63 28.30 -11.62 13.40
C ILE A 63 29.42 -12.45 14.04
N GLY A 64 30.65 -11.94 14.07
CA GLY A 64 31.82 -12.60 14.65
C GLY A 64 31.69 -12.96 16.14
N MET A 65 30.70 -12.40 16.84
CA MET A 65 30.36 -12.81 18.21
C MET A 65 29.90 -14.28 18.30
N LEU A 66 29.46 -14.88 17.19
CA LEU A 66 29.11 -16.31 17.13
C LEU A 66 30.28 -17.24 17.45
N LYS A 67 31.54 -16.79 17.29
CA LYS A 67 32.75 -17.59 17.60
C LYS A 67 32.81 -18.11 19.03
N TYR A 68 32.16 -17.40 19.96
CA TYR A 68 32.19 -17.78 21.37
C TYR A 68 31.35 -19.03 21.66
N GLY A 69 30.42 -19.38 20.76
CA GLY A 69 29.54 -20.54 20.91
C GLY A 69 28.70 -20.49 22.19
N LYS A 70 28.40 -19.28 22.70
CA LYS A 70 27.58 -19.06 23.90
C LYS A 70 26.25 -18.44 23.50
N PRO A 71 25.14 -18.86 24.14
CA PRO A 71 23.80 -18.31 23.86
C PRO A 71 23.64 -16.87 24.36
N LEU A 72 24.57 -16.37 25.17
CA LEU A 72 24.56 -15.02 25.70
C LEU A 72 25.93 -14.38 25.55
N VAL A 73 25.96 -13.19 24.98
CA VAL A 73 27.17 -12.38 24.86
C VAL A 73 26.92 -10.99 25.42
N TYR A 74 27.87 -10.50 26.22
CA TYR A 74 27.87 -9.13 26.71
C TYR A 74 28.83 -8.31 25.85
N SER A 75 28.27 -7.45 25.00
CA SER A 75 29.04 -6.74 23.97
C SER A 75 28.56 -5.30 23.81
N THR A 76 29.44 -4.47 23.27
CA THR A 76 29.08 -3.22 22.61
C THR A 76 28.36 -3.53 21.30
N TYR A 77 27.62 -2.56 20.79
CA TYR A 77 26.94 -2.61 19.50
C TYR A 77 27.46 -1.48 18.61
N ARG A 78 27.16 -1.51 17.31
CA ARG A 78 27.67 -0.48 16.40
C ARG A 78 27.17 0.91 16.82
N GLY A 79 28.08 1.87 16.92
CA GLY A 79 27.79 3.25 17.30
C GLY A 79 27.64 3.49 18.80
N SER A 80 27.86 2.48 19.65
CA SER A 80 27.90 2.64 21.11
C SER A 80 29.32 2.88 21.61
N ASP A 81 29.48 3.72 22.63
CA ASP A 81 30.74 3.85 23.35
C ASP A 81 31.07 2.59 24.18
N ALA A 82 32.31 2.48 24.65
CA ALA A 82 32.79 1.32 25.42
C ALA A 82 32.02 1.08 26.74
N GLU A 83 31.32 2.09 27.24
CA GLU A 83 30.48 2.04 28.45
C GLU A 83 29.06 1.51 28.17
N ASP A 84 28.58 1.59 26.92
CA ASP A 84 27.24 1.15 26.52
C ASP A 84 27.25 -0.32 26.07
N LYS A 85 27.40 -1.23 27.03
CA LYS A 85 27.35 -2.68 26.82
C LYS A 85 26.02 -3.28 27.24
N MET A 86 25.55 -4.24 26.46
CA MET A 86 24.28 -4.92 26.72
C MET A 86 24.40 -6.42 26.47
N TRP A 87 23.50 -7.18 27.10
CA TRP A 87 23.37 -8.61 26.86
C TRP A 87 22.56 -8.87 25.59
N PHE A 88 23.13 -9.67 24.70
CA PHE A 88 22.47 -10.16 23.49
C PHE A 88 22.29 -11.67 23.59
N TYR A 89 21.07 -12.13 23.32
CA TYR A 89 20.76 -13.55 23.20
C TYR A 89 21.02 -14.01 21.77
N LEU A 90 21.92 -14.98 21.62
CA LEU A 90 22.27 -15.60 20.35
C LEU A 90 21.51 -16.92 20.23
N SER A 91 20.47 -16.92 19.41
CA SER A 91 19.71 -18.14 19.14
C SER A 91 20.55 -19.15 18.34
N PRO A 92 20.39 -20.48 18.56
CA PRO A 92 21.16 -21.51 17.86
C PRO A 92 21.08 -21.42 16.33
N TYR A 93 19.93 -21.03 15.78
CA TYR A 93 19.73 -20.92 14.32
C TYR A 93 20.63 -19.86 13.67
N LEU A 94 21.19 -18.91 14.44
CA LEU A 94 22.04 -17.84 13.88
C LEU A 94 23.35 -18.40 13.33
N GLN A 95 23.86 -19.51 13.89
CA GLN A 95 25.02 -20.20 13.34
C GLN A 95 24.70 -20.80 11.97
N ASP A 96 23.55 -21.46 11.84
CA ASP A 96 23.10 -22.04 10.58
C ASP A 96 22.88 -20.94 9.52
N LYS A 97 22.30 -19.80 9.89
CA LYS A 97 22.14 -18.64 8.99
C LYS A 97 23.47 -18.03 8.55
N ALA A 98 24.43 -17.88 9.48
CA ALA A 98 25.75 -17.38 9.14
C ALA A 98 26.50 -18.34 8.20
N GLN A 99 26.38 -19.65 8.43
CA GLN A 99 26.98 -20.65 7.55
C GLN A 99 26.32 -20.67 6.17
N ALA A 100 24.99 -20.61 6.10
CA ALA A 100 24.26 -20.52 4.84
C ALA A 100 24.66 -19.27 4.02
N LEU A 101 24.90 -18.13 4.69
CA LEU A 101 25.44 -16.94 4.04
C LEU A 101 26.83 -17.20 3.43
N LEU A 102 27.74 -17.83 4.19
CA LEU A 102 29.08 -18.16 3.70
C LEU A 102 29.05 -19.12 2.52
N ASP A 103 28.15 -20.11 2.55
CA ASP A 103 27.99 -21.09 1.48
C ASP A 103 27.43 -20.47 0.18
N MET A 104 26.68 -19.37 0.30
CA MET A 104 26.16 -18.60 -0.85
C MET A 104 27.22 -17.68 -1.49
N LEU A 105 28.20 -17.22 -0.70
CA LEU A 105 29.24 -16.31 -1.16
C LEU A 105 30.41 -17.06 -1.83
N PRO A 106 31.14 -16.44 -2.78
CA PRO A 106 32.39 -17.01 -3.27
C PRO A 106 33.43 -17.14 -2.12
N PRO A 107 34.50 -17.94 -2.27
CA PRO A 107 35.52 -18.03 -1.24
C PRO A 107 36.21 -16.67 -1.04
N PRO A 108 36.16 -16.06 0.16
CA PRO A 108 36.81 -14.78 0.43
C PRO A 108 38.34 -14.94 0.44
N GLN A 109 39.08 -13.90 0.05
CA GLN A 109 40.54 -13.89 0.18
C GLN A 109 40.94 -13.84 1.65
N VAL A 110 40.24 -13.02 2.44
CA VAL A 110 40.44 -12.91 3.88
C VAL A 110 39.10 -13.14 4.55
N ASN A 111 38.98 -14.28 5.24
CA ASN A 111 37.84 -14.57 6.10
C ASN A 111 38.18 -14.12 7.53
N GLN A 112 37.71 -12.93 7.90
CA GLN A 112 37.77 -12.41 9.26
C GLN A 112 36.36 -12.30 9.87
N LEU A 113 35.42 -13.15 9.44
CA LEU A 113 34.06 -13.13 9.95
C LEU A 113 34.04 -13.29 11.48
N GLU A 114 34.83 -14.23 12.00
CA GLU A 114 34.92 -14.45 13.45
C GLU A 114 35.69 -13.36 14.19
N GLN A 115 36.64 -12.69 13.54
CA GLN A 115 37.50 -11.69 14.20
C GLN A 115 36.83 -10.33 14.23
N ASN A 116 36.43 -9.85 13.05
CA ASN A 116 35.95 -8.49 12.83
C ASN A 116 34.58 -8.45 12.15
N SER A 117 33.94 -9.60 11.89
CA SER A 117 32.73 -9.72 11.06
C SER A 117 32.94 -9.24 9.63
N GLN A 118 34.14 -9.47 9.10
CA GLN A 118 34.61 -8.94 7.84
C GLN A 118 34.98 -10.05 6.85
N LEU A 119 34.51 -9.90 5.62
CA LEU A 119 34.88 -10.71 4.48
C LEU A 119 35.48 -9.81 3.40
N VAL A 120 36.69 -10.15 2.93
CA VAL A 120 37.37 -9.39 1.86
C VAL A 120 37.42 -10.22 0.59
N PHE A 121 36.97 -9.63 -0.50
CA PHE A 121 36.90 -10.23 -1.83
C PHE A 121 37.75 -9.44 -2.83
N ARG A 122 38.46 -10.14 -3.71
CA ARG A 122 39.20 -9.51 -4.80
C ARG A 122 38.28 -9.08 -5.93
N ASN A 123 38.71 -8.08 -6.67
CA ASN A 123 38.04 -7.64 -7.90
C ASN A 123 37.86 -8.75 -8.95
N GLN A 124 38.76 -9.74 -9.01
CA GLN A 124 38.64 -10.86 -9.95
C GLN A 124 37.42 -11.78 -9.67
N ASP A 125 36.98 -11.86 -8.42
CA ASP A 125 35.83 -12.67 -7.99
C ASP A 125 34.51 -11.86 -8.02
N PHE A 126 34.59 -10.63 -8.53
CA PHE A 126 33.50 -9.66 -8.45
C PHE A 126 32.22 -10.12 -9.15
N ALA A 127 32.32 -10.74 -10.33
CA ALA A 127 31.15 -11.24 -11.05
C ALA A 127 30.44 -12.37 -10.30
N ALA A 128 31.18 -13.21 -9.58
CA ALA A 128 30.60 -14.24 -8.72
C ALA A 128 29.96 -13.61 -7.47
N LEU A 129 30.61 -12.60 -6.89
CA LEU A 129 30.09 -11.86 -5.75
C LEU A 129 28.79 -11.12 -6.07
N GLN A 130 28.70 -10.45 -7.22
CA GLN A 130 27.46 -9.80 -7.69
C GLN A 130 26.31 -10.79 -7.76
N LYS A 131 26.53 -11.98 -8.36
CA LYS A 131 25.52 -13.04 -8.47
C LYS A 131 25.12 -13.60 -7.10
N ALA A 132 26.08 -13.75 -6.18
CA ALA A 132 25.82 -14.21 -4.83
C ALA A 132 24.98 -13.19 -4.06
N VAL A 133 25.40 -11.92 -4.04
CA VAL A 133 24.69 -10.81 -3.37
C VAL A 133 23.27 -10.66 -3.91
N PHE A 134 23.07 -10.80 -5.22
CA PHE A 134 21.74 -10.75 -5.84
C PHE A 134 20.80 -11.89 -5.38
N ARG A 135 21.35 -13.05 -5.00
CA ARG A 135 20.57 -14.22 -4.56
C ARG A 135 20.21 -14.21 -3.07
N ILE A 136 20.82 -13.32 -2.30
CA ILE A 136 20.56 -13.21 -0.87
C ILE A 136 19.09 -12.81 -0.66
N ASP A 137 18.41 -13.52 0.23
CA ASP A 137 17.02 -13.26 0.57
C ASP A 137 16.89 -12.03 1.47
N GLU A 138 16.03 -11.09 1.06
CA GLU A 138 15.77 -9.84 1.81
C GLU A 138 14.96 -10.08 3.10
N GLU A 139 14.27 -11.22 3.22
CA GLU A 139 13.54 -11.56 4.45
C GLU A 139 14.50 -11.75 5.64
N ASP A 140 15.64 -12.40 5.38
CA ASP A 140 16.65 -12.75 6.37
C ASP A 140 17.79 -11.74 6.45
N TRP A 141 18.11 -11.08 5.33
CA TRP A 141 19.28 -10.21 5.20
C TRP A 141 18.95 -8.86 4.58
N GLU A 142 19.29 -7.79 5.28
CA GLU A 142 19.27 -6.44 4.74
C GLU A 142 20.63 -6.10 4.12
N LEU A 143 20.64 -5.79 2.82
CA LEU A 143 21.83 -5.37 2.08
C LEU A 143 21.93 -3.85 2.01
N ILE A 144 23.07 -3.31 2.46
CA ILE A 144 23.42 -1.90 2.35
C ILE A 144 24.71 -1.80 1.54
N ILE A 145 24.61 -1.20 0.36
CA ILE A 145 25.72 -1.07 -0.58
C ILE A 145 26.18 0.37 -0.56
N ASP A 146 27.49 0.59 -0.43
CA ASP A 146 28.09 1.91 -0.46
C ASP A 146 27.84 2.61 -1.80
N ASP A 147 27.70 3.93 -1.78
CA ASP A 147 27.33 4.70 -2.98
C ASP A 147 28.36 4.56 -4.11
N SER A 148 29.65 4.31 -3.78
CA SER A 148 30.68 4.07 -4.81
C SER A 148 30.42 2.80 -5.63
N LEU A 149 29.69 1.84 -5.07
CA LEU A 149 29.43 0.53 -5.64
C LEU A 149 28.05 0.40 -6.30
N ASN A 150 27.21 1.44 -6.23
CA ASN A 150 25.87 1.48 -6.80
C ASN A 150 25.80 1.15 -8.30
N ARG A 151 26.84 1.51 -9.07
CA ARG A 151 26.95 1.23 -10.51
C ARG A 151 27.35 -0.21 -10.83
N ARG A 152 27.79 -0.95 -9.83
CA ARG A 152 28.34 -2.28 -10.00
C ARG A 152 27.47 -3.36 -9.38
N PHE A 153 26.67 -3.08 -8.36
CA PHE A 153 25.75 -4.09 -7.81
C PHE A 153 24.33 -3.90 -8.32
N ILE A 154 23.64 -5.02 -8.52
CA ILE A 154 22.22 -5.07 -8.85
C ILE A 154 21.47 -5.20 -7.53
N MET A 155 20.61 -4.23 -7.24
CA MET A 155 19.73 -4.26 -6.08
C MET A 155 18.37 -4.82 -6.48
N LYS A 156 17.87 -5.79 -5.73
CA LYS A 156 16.49 -6.27 -5.88
C LYS A 156 15.58 -5.22 -5.24
N ILE A 157 14.48 -4.91 -5.91
CA ILE A 157 13.43 -4.04 -5.37
C ILE A 157 12.08 -4.70 -5.51
N HIS A 158 11.23 -4.43 -4.53
CA HIS A 158 9.82 -4.79 -4.53
C HIS A 158 8.99 -3.53 -4.67
N LEU A 159 8.25 -3.40 -5.77
CA LEU A 159 7.43 -2.23 -6.03
C LEU A 159 6.15 -2.28 -5.20
N GLU A 160 5.84 -1.19 -4.53
CA GLU A 160 4.50 -0.90 -4.01
C GLU A 160 3.89 0.21 -4.87
N ALA A 161 2.65 0.01 -5.32
CA ALA A 161 1.91 0.99 -6.12
C ALA A 161 1.06 1.87 -5.19
N ASP A 162 1.33 3.17 -5.20
CA ASP A 162 0.58 4.19 -4.49
C ASP A 162 -0.32 4.92 -5.48
N ILE A 163 -1.63 4.76 -5.33
CA ILE A 163 -2.67 5.37 -6.17
C ILE A 163 -3.40 6.43 -5.35
N GLN A 164 -3.22 7.70 -5.68
CA GLN A 164 -3.91 8.80 -4.99
C GLN A 164 -5.14 9.23 -5.78
N VAL A 165 -6.33 9.02 -5.22
CA VAL A 165 -7.60 9.32 -5.87
C VAL A 165 -8.10 10.70 -5.50
N GLN A 166 -8.67 11.41 -6.48
CA GLN A 166 -9.28 12.70 -6.31
C GLN A 166 -10.63 12.77 -7.03
N ARG A 167 -11.61 13.42 -6.39
CA ARG A 167 -12.92 13.65 -6.99
C ARG A 167 -12.83 14.76 -8.04
N THR A 168 -13.34 14.51 -9.24
CA THR A 168 -13.43 15.54 -10.28
C THR A 168 -14.79 16.22 -10.32
N GLU A 169 -14.87 17.36 -10.99
CA GLU A 169 -16.13 18.05 -11.27
C GLU A 169 -16.91 17.41 -12.43
N ASP A 170 -16.30 16.54 -13.23
CA ASP A 170 -17.01 15.91 -14.34
C ASP A 170 -17.93 14.76 -13.90
N ILE A 171 -19.04 14.62 -14.63
CA ILE A 171 -20.08 13.60 -14.43
C ILE A 171 -19.52 12.22 -14.78
N ASP A 172 -19.74 11.22 -13.93
CA ASP A 172 -19.30 9.83 -14.11
C ASP A 172 -17.76 9.62 -14.14
N TRP A 173 -16.95 10.59 -13.69
CA TRP A 173 -15.48 10.51 -13.69
C TRP A 173 -14.86 10.70 -12.30
N PHE A 174 -13.69 10.10 -12.12
CA PHE A 174 -12.75 10.42 -11.05
C PHE A 174 -11.33 10.48 -11.63
N SER A 175 -10.44 11.21 -10.96
CA SER A 175 -9.03 11.30 -11.31
C SER A 175 -8.18 10.58 -10.28
N TYR A 176 -7.03 10.09 -10.70
CA TYR A 176 -6.07 9.52 -9.79
C TYR A 176 -4.65 9.70 -10.34
N GLU A 177 -3.70 9.81 -9.42
CA GLU A 177 -2.28 9.84 -9.69
C GLU A 177 -1.68 8.50 -9.29
N VAL A 178 -0.72 8.01 -10.08
CA VAL A 178 -0.05 6.75 -9.81
C VAL A 178 1.45 6.96 -9.64
N SER A 179 1.97 6.44 -8.53
CA SER A 179 3.40 6.41 -8.25
C SER A 179 3.79 5.04 -7.71
N TYR A 180 5.06 4.68 -7.87
CA TYR A 180 5.60 3.44 -7.32
C TYR A 180 6.66 3.78 -6.29
N ARG A 181 6.70 3.05 -5.19
CA ARG A 181 7.73 3.23 -4.17
C ARG A 181 8.37 1.92 -3.75
N HIS A 182 9.62 2.03 -3.32
CA HIS A 182 10.36 1.00 -2.62
C HIS A 182 11.28 1.68 -1.60
N LYS A 183 10.97 1.53 -0.30
CA LYS A 183 11.65 2.27 0.78
C LYS A 183 11.62 3.79 0.48
N ASP A 184 12.77 4.43 0.32
CA ASP A 184 12.91 5.87 0.02
C ASP A 184 12.86 6.18 -1.49
N LEU A 185 12.85 5.17 -2.36
CA LEU A 185 12.83 5.35 -3.80
C LEU A 185 11.40 5.55 -4.28
N ARG A 186 11.23 6.47 -5.24
CA ARG A 186 9.98 6.73 -5.95
C ARG A 186 10.21 6.70 -7.45
N PHE A 187 9.30 6.06 -8.17
CA PHE A 187 9.33 5.95 -9.62
C PHE A 187 8.00 6.41 -10.21
N SER A 188 8.05 7.11 -11.35
CA SER A 188 6.84 7.45 -12.10
C SER A 188 6.40 6.27 -12.98
N HIS A 189 5.12 6.25 -13.37
CA HIS A 189 4.64 5.24 -14.30
C HIS A 189 5.35 5.30 -15.65
N ASP A 190 5.59 6.49 -16.19
CA ASP A 190 6.30 6.70 -17.45
C ASP A 190 7.74 6.16 -17.43
N GLU A 191 8.45 6.33 -16.32
CA GLU A 191 9.81 5.81 -16.15
C GLU A 191 9.82 4.28 -16.23
N LEU A 192 8.95 3.63 -15.45
CA LEU A 192 8.82 2.18 -15.46
C LEU A 192 8.29 1.66 -16.80
N ALA A 193 7.36 2.36 -17.44
CA ALA A 193 6.83 1.98 -18.75
C ALA A 193 7.92 1.95 -19.83
N ARG A 194 8.85 2.92 -19.82
CA ARG A 194 10.01 2.90 -20.72
C ARG A 194 10.92 1.71 -20.47
N TYR A 195 11.18 1.38 -19.20
CA TYR A 195 11.96 0.22 -18.79
C TYR A 195 11.31 -1.11 -19.21
N PHE A 196 10.03 -1.33 -18.87
CA PHE A 196 9.34 -2.56 -19.25
C PHE A 196 9.17 -2.70 -20.78
N LYS A 197 9.14 -1.59 -21.51
CA LYS A 197 9.10 -1.58 -22.97
C LYS A 197 10.46 -1.85 -23.63
N SER A 198 11.57 -1.41 -23.03
CA SER A 198 12.91 -1.69 -23.55
C SER A 198 13.26 -3.18 -23.45
N LYS A 199 12.57 -3.92 -22.56
CA LYS A 199 12.83 -5.34 -22.23
C LYS A 199 14.22 -5.58 -21.64
N ASP A 200 14.80 -4.54 -21.05
CA ASP A 200 16.03 -4.67 -20.30
C ASP A 200 15.77 -5.49 -19.03
N GLU A 201 16.73 -6.32 -18.65
CA GLU A 201 16.64 -7.12 -17.42
C GLU A 201 16.76 -6.23 -16.17
N PHE A 202 17.44 -5.08 -16.29
CA PHE A 202 17.74 -4.20 -15.17
C PHE A 202 17.34 -2.75 -15.44
N LEU A 203 16.77 -2.10 -14.43
CA LEU A 203 16.45 -0.68 -14.45
C LEU A 203 17.70 0.11 -14.08
N HIS A 204 18.14 0.98 -14.99
CA HIS A 204 19.27 1.89 -14.77
C HIS A 204 18.76 3.28 -14.43
N THR A 205 19.05 3.75 -13.22
CA THR A 205 18.70 5.12 -12.79
C THR A 205 19.74 6.15 -13.20
N LEU A 206 19.36 7.43 -13.20
CA LEU A 206 20.26 8.55 -13.50
C LEU A 206 21.47 8.61 -12.55
N ASP A 207 21.28 8.19 -11.30
CA ASP A 207 22.34 8.13 -10.28
C ASP A 207 23.31 6.95 -10.51
N GLY A 208 23.03 6.12 -11.50
CA GLY A 208 23.81 4.96 -11.88
C GLY A 208 23.50 3.70 -11.08
N ARG A 209 22.49 3.71 -10.19
CA ARG A 209 22.03 2.50 -9.50
C ARG A 209 21.37 1.55 -10.49
N ILE A 210 21.62 0.26 -10.32
CA ILE A 210 21.06 -0.82 -11.12
C ILE A 210 20.05 -1.59 -10.27
N PHE A 211 18.80 -1.63 -10.70
CA PHE A 211 17.73 -2.32 -9.98
C PHE A 211 17.17 -3.50 -10.77
N PHE A 212 16.76 -4.54 -10.05
CA PHE A 212 15.97 -5.65 -10.57
C PHE A 212 14.60 -5.64 -9.89
N ILE A 213 13.54 -5.56 -10.70
CA ILE A 213 12.17 -5.51 -10.20
C ILE A 213 11.69 -6.94 -9.98
N SER A 214 11.53 -7.33 -8.70
CA SER A 214 11.18 -8.69 -8.31
C SER A 214 9.73 -9.09 -8.60
N ASN A 215 8.83 -8.10 -8.64
CA ASN A 215 7.39 -8.25 -8.76
C ASN A 215 6.84 -7.45 -9.97
N PRO A 216 7.23 -7.78 -11.21
CA PRO A 216 6.80 -7.06 -12.41
C PRO A 216 5.28 -7.10 -12.63
N GLN A 217 4.56 -8.02 -11.98
CA GLN A 217 3.11 -8.14 -12.03
C GLN A 217 2.41 -6.86 -11.56
N ILE A 218 2.96 -6.15 -10.56
CA ILE A 218 2.39 -4.90 -10.04
C ILE A 218 2.32 -3.84 -11.14
N PHE A 219 3.39 -3.69 -11.91
CA PHE A 219 3.41 -2.76 -13.03
C PHE A 219 2.37 -3.16 -14.09
N ALA A 220 2.31 -4.44 -14.45
CA ALA A 220 1.38 -4.94 -15.47
C ALA A 220 -0.11 -4.74 -15.08
N GLU A 221 -0.45 -4.93 -13.81
CA GLU A 221 -1.81 -4.68 -13.30
C GLU A 221 -2.19 -3.19 -13.35
N VAL A 222 -1.26 -2.31 -12.95
CA VAL A 222 -1.45 -0.86 -13.08
C VAL A 222 -1.54 -0.44 -14.55
N ASP A 223 -0.70 -0.99 -15.42
CA ASP A 223 -0.72 -0.68 -16.86
C ASP A 223 -2.08 -1.06 -17.49
N GLN A 224 -2.66 -2.19 -17.11
CA GLN A 224 -4.01 -2.58 -17.53
C GLN A 224 -5.10 -1.64 -17.03
N LEU A 225 -4.95 -1.15 -15.79
CA LEU A 225 -5.83 -0.15 -15.21
C LEU A 225 -5.76 1.15 -16.02
N LEU A 226 -4.55 1.64 -16.30
CA LEU A 226 -4.30 2.87 -17.04
C LEU A 226 -4.74 2.78 -18.50
N ALA A 227 -4.64 1.60 -19.13
CA ALA A 227 -5.16 1.36 -20.48
C ALA A 227 -6.68 1.57 -20.60
N ARG A 228 -7.43 1.57 -19.49
CA ARG A 228 -8.87 1.85 -19.43
C ARG A 228 -9.18 3.29 -19.02
N SER A 229 -8.16 4.13 -18.94
CA SER A 229 -8.23 5.50 -18.46
C SER A 229 -7.78 6.48 -19.53
N VAL A 230 -8.16 7.73 -19.35
CA VAL A 230 -7.73 8.84 -20.20
C VAL A 230 -6.67 9.62 -19.44
N GLN A 231 -5.49 9.74 -20.02
CA GLN A 231 -4.42 10.57 -19.45
C GLN A 231 -4.77 12.04 -19.70
N ASP A 232 -4.82 12.84 -18.64
CA ASP A 232 -5.12 14.28 -18.71
C ASP A 232 -3.82 15.09 -18.70
N THR A 233 -2.90 14.72 -17.80
CA THR A 233 -1.53 15.26 -17.71
C THR A 233 -0.52 14.13 -17.51
N ASP A 234 0.78 14.44 -17.43
CA ASP A 234 1.85 13.43 -17.32
C ASP A 234 1.62 12.43 -16.17
N THR A 235 1.07 12.85 -15.03
CA THR A 235 0.87 11.98 -13.86
C THR A 235 -0.59 11.72 -13.48
N VAL A 236 -1.53 12.49 -14.04
CA VAL A 236 -2.95 12.41 -13.68
C VAL A 236 -3.75 11.68 -14.76
N TYR A 237 -4.42 10.62 -14.32
CA TYR A 237 -5.30 9.80 -15.15
C TYR A 237 -6.75 9.95 -14.71
N ARG A 238 -7.68 9.79 -15.65
CA ARG A 238 -9.12 9.88 -15.41
C ARG A 238 -9.79 8.58 -15.81
N ALA A 239 -10.61 8.04 -14.92
CA ALA A 239 -11.39 6.84 -15.17
C ALA A 239 -12.88 7.09 -14.95
N ARG A 240 -13.68 6.31 -15.67
CA ARG A 240 -15.12 6.23 -15.45
C ARG A 240 -15.41 5.51 -14.13
N ILE A 241 -16.41 5.97 -13.39
CA ILE A 241 -16.88 5.31 -12.15
C ILE A 241 -17.26 3.84 -12.39
N LEU A 242 -17.66 3.46 -13.61
CA LEU A 242 -17.91 2.06 -13.98
C LEU A 242 -16.72 1.13 -13.72
N ASN A 243 -15.49 1.65 -13.76
CA ASN A 243 -14.29 0.85 -13.51
C ASN A 243 -14.06 0.59 -12.02
N LEU A 244 -14.80 1.23 -11.10
CA LEU A 244 -14.63 1.14 -9.65
C LEU A 244 -14.48 -0.30 -9.09
N PRO A 245 -15.26 -1.31 -9.54
CA PRO A 245 -15.09 -2.68 -9.05
C PRO A 245 -13.71 -3.27 -9.34
N TYR A 246 -13.07 -2.84 -10.42
CA TYR A 246 -11.71 -3.28 -10.77
C TYR A 246 -10.67 -2.70 -9.79
N TYR A 247 -10.86 -1.46 -9.34
CA TYR A 247 -9.99 -0.84 -8.33
C TYR A 247 -10.13 -1.53 -6.97
N HIS A 248 -11.36 -1.85 -6.54
CA HIS A 248 -11.58 -2.59 -5.30
C HIS A 248 -10.92 -3.97 -5.33
N ARG A 249 -11.08 -4.70 -6.45
CA ARG A 249 -10.45 -6.00 -6.63
C ARG A 249 -8.93 -5.94 -6.48
N LEU A 250 -8.27 -4.99 -7.14
CA LEU A 250 -6.81 -4.85 -7.07
C LEU A 250 -6.34 -4.58 -5.63
N ARG A 251 -7.07 -3.75 -4.90
CA ARG A 251 -6.79 -3.45 -3.49
C ARG A 251 -6.95 -4.67 -2.59
N GLU A 252 -7.99 -5.47 -2.80
CA GLU A 252 -8.28 -6.66 -1.97
C GLU A 252 -7.35 -7.83 -2.27
N GLU A 253 -6.98 -8.03 -3.55
CA GLU A 253 -6.16 -9.16 -3.98
C GLU A 253 -4.67 -8.94 -3.73
N ASN A 254 -4.20 -7.70 -3.64
CA ASN A 254 -2.78 -7.40 -3.65
C ASN A 254 -2.34 -6.33 -2.62
N PRO A 255 -1.66 -6.72 -1.52
CA PRO A 255 -1.27 -5.78 -0.46
C PRO A 255 -0.22 -4.76 -0.89
N ALA A 256 0.44 -4.95 -2.04
CA ALA A 256 1.36 -3.98 -2.62
C ALA A 256 0.65 -2.75 -3.22
N PHE A 257 -0.68 -2.79 -3.35
CA PHE A 257 -1.49 -1.66 -3.82
C PHE A 257 -2.02 -0.86 -2.63
N LYS A 258 -1.60 0.39 -2.53
CA LYS A 258 -2.14 1.36 -1.57
C LYS A 258 -2.92 2.42 -2.31
N ILE A 259 -4.20 2.53 -1.95
CA ILE A 259 -5.07 3.58 -2.48
C ILE A 259 -5.22 4.64 -1.39
N MET A 260 -4.85 5.88 -1.69
CA MET A 260 -4.97 7.03 -0.79
C MET A 260 -6.07 7.96 -1.30
N GLY A 261 -6.82 8.60 -0.38
CA GLY A 261 -8.04 9.34 -0.73
C GLY A 261 -9.22 8.42 -1.01
N ASP A 262 -9.21 7.24 -0.40
CA ASP A 262 -10.18 6.17 -0.57
C ASP A 262 -11.54 6.50 0.03
N ASP A 263 -11.65 7.36 1.06
CA ASP A 263 -12.92 7.75 1.69
C ASP A 263 -14.04 8.03 0.66
N PHE A 264 -13.73 8.74 -0.43
CA PHE A 264 -14.71 8.99 -1.48
C PHE A 264 -15.13 7.71 -2.22
N LEU A 265 -14.17 6.89 -2.62
CA LEU A 265 -14.43 5.63 -3.34
C LEU A 265 -15.09 4.58 -2.44
N GLU A 266 -14.71 4.50 -1.17
CA GLU A 266 -15.29 3.62 -0.18
C GLU A 266 -16.74 4.00 0.11
N ASN A 267 -17.01 5.28 0.41
CA ASN A 267 -18.38 5.74 0.60
C ASN A 267 -19.21 5.54 -0.68
N LEU A 268 -18.64 5.81 -1.86
CA LEU A 268 -19.31 5.53 -3.13
C LEU A 268 -19.66 4.05 -3.29
N SER A 269 -18.71 3.16 -3.01
CA SER A 269 -18.89 1.71 -3.13
C SER A 269 -19.95 1.18 -2.16
N GLU A 270 -19.86 1.60 -0.88
CA GLU A 270 -20.84 1.28 0.15
C GLU A 270 -22.24 1.80 -0.21
N ASP A 271 -22.34 3.08 -0.59
CA ASP A 271 -23.63 3.68 -0.92
C ASP A 271 -24.23 3.07 -2.20
N LEU A 272 -23.42 2.72 -3.20
CA LEU A 272 -23.87 1.99 -4.39
C LEU A 272 -24.41 0.60 -4.04
N HIS A 273 -23.76 -0.10 -3.10
CA HIS A 273 -24.21 -1.41 -2.61
C HIS A 273 -25.55 -1.29 -1.87
N GLU A 274 -25.64 -0.32 -0.95
CA GLU A 274 -26.84 -0.03 -0.15
C GLU A 274 -27.95 0.68 -0.95
N ARG A 275 -27.62 1.18 -2.13
CA ARG A 275 -28.50 1.94 -3.05
C ARG A 275 -29.07 3.23 -2.44
N LYS A 276 -28.38 3.81 -1.47
CA LYS A 276 -28.77 5.03 -0.76
C LYS A 276 -27.53 5.64 -0.11
N LEU A 277 -27.61 6.93 0.22
CA LEU A 277 -26.62 7.56 1.10
C LEU A 277 -26.85 7.13 2.56
N LYS A 278 -25.79 7.11 3.37
CA LYS A 278 -25.89 6.94 4.84
C LYS A 278 -26.89 7.89 5.50
N ARG A 279 -26.96 9.14 5.02
CA ARG A 279 -27.96 10.12 5.44
C ARG A 279 -29.10 10.19 4.42
N ASN A 280 -30.32 9.95 4.89
CA ASN A 280 -31.51 10.10 4.06
C ASN A 280 -31.66 11.54 3.53
N PRO A 281 -32.23 11.72 2.33
CA PRO A 281 -32.50 13.04 1.80
C PRO A 281 -33.46 13.83 2.69
N ASP A 282 -33.17 15.12 2.87
CA ASP A 282 -34.05 16.05 3.59
C ASP A 282 -35.26 16.39 2.70
N LEU A 283 -36.26 15.50 2.71
CA LEU A 283 -37.51 15.71 2.00
C LEU A 283 -38.36 16.78 2.70
N PRO A 284 -39.04 17.67 1.95
CA PRO A 284 -40.06 18.55 2.53
C PRO A 284 -41.09 17.77 3.35
N SER A 285 -41.51 18.32 4.48
CA SER A 285 -42.36 17.61 5.45
C SER A 285 -43.65 17.04 4.84
N TYR A 286 -44.27 17.77 3.90
CA TYR A 286 -45.47 17.30 3.21
C TYR A 286 -45.20 16.05 2.34
N LEU A 287 -44.06 15.96 1.65
CA LEU A 287 -43.69 14.78 0.86
C LEU A 287 -43.34 13.59 1.74
N GLN A 288 -42.78 13.83 2.92
CA GLN A 288 -42.53 12.75 3.87
C GLN A 288 -43.83 12.03 4.27
N THR A 289 -44.95 12.74 4.34
CA THR A 289 -46.26 12.15 4.67
C THR A 289 -46.99 11.54 3.47
N ILE A 290 -46.72 12.02 2.25
CA ILE A 290 -47.42 11.59 1.03
C ILE A 290 -46.74 10.37 0.38
N LEU A 291 -45.40 10.34 0.37
CA LEU A 291 -44.64 9.27 -0.29
C LEU A 291 -44.75 7.94 0.48
N ARG A 292 -45.00 6.86 -0.26
CA ARG A 292 -44.96 5.48 0.27
C ARG A 292 -43.52 5.05 0.54
N GLY A 293 -43.34 4.02 1.36
CA GLY A 293 -42.00 3.53 1.75
C GLY A 293 -41.07 3.22 0.57
N TYR A 294 -41.58 2.55 -0.47
CA TYR A 294 -40.79 2.26 -1.68
C TYR A 294 -40.46 3.52 -2.50
N GLN A 295 -41.36 4.52 -2.52
CA GLN A 295 -41.11 5.79 -3.21
C GLN A 295 -40.03 6.60 -2.49
N LYS A 296 -40.03 6.58 -1.15
CA LYS A 296 -38.94 7.16 -0.35
C LYS A 296 -37.60 6.48 -0.64
N ALA A 297 -37.60 5.16 -0.79
CA ALA A 297 -36.41 4.42 -1.18
C ALA A 297 -35.93 4.81 -2.60
N GLY A 298 -36.85 4.94 -3.56
CA GLY A 298 -36.52 5.41 -4.91
C GLY A 298 -35.97 6.85 -4.93
N VAL A 299 -36.52 7.75 -4.13
CA VAL A 299 -35.98 9.12 -3.97
C VAL A 299 -34.62 9.12 -3.26
N ALA A 300 -34.41 8.26 -2.27
CA ALA A 300 -33.09 8.09 -1.63
C ALA A 300 -32.05 7.59 -2.63
N TRP A 301 -32.41 6.64 -3.50
CA TRP A 301 -31.56 6.16 -4.59
C TRP A 301 -31.24 7.26 -5.61
N LEU A 302 -32.24 8.01 -6.06
CA LEU A 302 -32.03 9.17 -6.96
C LEU A 302 -31.16 10.25 -6.31
N SER A 303 -31.28 10.46 -5.00
CA SER A 303 -30.46 11.40 -4.24
C SER A 303 -29.00 10.94 -4.16
N MET A 304 -28.77 9.65 -3.98
CA MET A 304 -27.44 9.04 -4.05
C MET A 304 -26.83 9.24 -5.44
N LEU A 305 -27.56 8.95 -6.51
CA LEU A 305 -27.09 9.19 -7.87
C LEU A 305 -26.71 10.66 -8.09
N LYS A 306 -27.57 11.60 -7.68
CA LYS A 306 -27.29 13.04 -7.74
C LYS A 306 -26.04 13.42 -6.95
N HIS A 307 -25.87 12.88 -5.74
CA HIS A 307 -24.72 13.16 -4.87
C HIS A 307 -23.39 12.78 -5.54
N TYR A 308 -23.35 11.63 -6.21
CA TYR A 308 -22.18 11.13 -6.92
C TYR A 308 -22.09 11.59 -8.38
N ARG A 309 -23.00 12.47 -8.84
CA ARG A 309 -23.11 12.91 -10.25
C ARG A 309 -23.21 11.72 -11.21
N LEU A 310 -23.99 10.72 -10.82
CA LEU A 310 -24.31 9.55 -11.62
C LEU A 310 -25.67 9.71 -12.29
N ASN A 311 -25.81 9.05 -13.44
CA ASN A 311 -27.09 8.89 -14.12
C ASN A 311 -27.68 7.51 -13.83
N GLY A 312 -29.00 7.39 -13.91
CA GLY A 312 -29.68 6.12 -13.67
C GLY A 312 -31.05 6.04 -14.35
N ILE A 313 -31.55 4.82 -14.51
CA ILE A 313 -32.87 4.55 -15.07
C ILE A 313 -33.78 4.09 -13.93
N LEU A 314 -34.75 4.92 -13.56
CA LEU A 314 -35.79 4.54 -12.60
C LEU A 314 -36.85 3.68 -13.31
N ALA A 315 -36.69 2.35 -13.21
CA ALA A 315 -37.48 1.37 -13.92
C ALA A 315 -38.57 0.68 -13.05
N ASP A 316 -39.17 1.41 -12.10
CA ASP A 316 -40.28 0.89 -11.30
C ASP A 316 -41.45 0.43 -12.20
N GLU A 317 -42.23 -0.55 -11.73
CA GLU A 317 -43.41 -1.04 -12.45
C GLU A 317 -44.42 0.09 -12.76
N MET A 318 -45.23 -0.14 -13.80
CA MET A 318 -46.31 0.80 -14.16
C MET A 318 -47.33 0.89 -13.01
N GLY A 319 -47.73 2.10 -12.64
CA GLY A 319 -48.65 2.35 -11.52
C GLY A 319 -48.01 2.55 -10.15
N LEU A 320 -46.67 2.50 -10.04
CA LEU A 320 -45.95 2.85 -8.80
C LEU A 320 -45.65 4.35 -8.64
N ASP A 321 -46.21 5.18 -9.53
CA ASP A 321 -46.08 6.64 -9.58
C ASP A 321 -44.61 7.12 -9.58
N LYS A 322 -43.88 6.84 -10.67
CA LYS A 322 -42.54 7.38 -10.88
C LYS A 322 -42.51 8.92 -10.94
N THR A 323 -43.62 9.53 -11.37
CA THR A 323 -43.76 10.98 -11.50
C THR A 323 -43.57 11.70 -10.17
N ILE A 324 -44.19 11.23 -9.08
CA ILE A 324 -44.07 11.89 -7.77
C ILE A 324 -42.63 11.79 -7.22
N GLN A 325 -41.91 10.70 -7.53
CA GLN A 325 -40.50 10.55 -7.16
C GLN A 325 -39.61 11.55 -7.92
N ALA A 326 -39.86 11.75 -9.21
CA ALA A 326 -39.16 12.76 -10.01
C ALA A 326 -39.47 14.18 -9.53
N LEU A 327 -40.74 14.47 -9.20
CA LEU A 327 -41.13 15.77 -8.64
C LEU A 327 -40.46 16.04 -7.28
N ALA A 328 -40.32 15.02 -6.42
CA ALA A 328 -39.58 15.16 -5.18
C ALA A 328 -38.11 15.58 -5.41
N MET A 329 -37.46 15.02 -6.44
CA MET A 329 -36.10 15.42 -6.82
C MET A 329 -36.01 16.86 -7.33
N ILE A 330 -37.01 17.30 -8.10
CA ILE A 330 -37.12 18.69 -8.58
C ILE A 330 -37.34 19.65 -7.41
N ALA A 331 -38.20 19.30 -6.46
CA ALA A 331 -38.47 20.12 -5.28
C ALA A 331 -37.26 20.26 -4.35
N MET A 332 -36.37 19.27 -4.35
CA MET A 332 -35.10 19.30 -3.63
C MET A 332 -33.94 19.91 -4.45
N ALA A 333 -34.22 20.43 -5.66
CA ALA A 333 -33.21 21.12 -6.44
C ALA A 333 -32.88 22.49 -5.80
N PRO A 334 -31.64 23.00 -5.95
CA PRO A 334 -31.29 24.33 -5.47
C PRO A 334 -32.24 25.41 -6.03
N GLU A 335 -32.51 26.43 -5.23
CA GLU A 335 -33.36 27.55 -5.66
C GLU A 335 -32.78 28.21 -6.91
N GLY A 336 -33.65 28.58 -7.87
CA GLY A 336 -33.23 29.12 -9.17
C GLY A 336 -32.78 28.09 -10.20
N SER A 337 -32.79 26.78 -9.88
CA SER A 337 -32.51 25.73 -10.87
C SER A 337 -33.64 25.60 -11.89
N VAL A 338 -33.27 25.41 -13.17
CA VAL A 338 -34.21 25.12 -14.26
C VAL A 338 -34.18 23.62 -14.53
N ASN A 339 -35.33 22.96 -14.41
CA ASN A 339 -35.49 21.53 -14.61
C ASN A 339 -36.31 21.29 -15.88
N LEU A 340 -35.87 20.36 -16.73
CA LEU A 340 -36.54 20.00 -17.98
C LEU A 340 -37.10 18.58 -17.89
N VAL A 341 -38.40 18.44 -18.16
CA VAL A 341 -39.06 17.14 -18.29
C VAL A 341 -39.44 16.94 -19.75
N ILE A 342 -38.96 15.85 -20.34
CA ILE A 342 -39.33 15.44 -21.70
C ILE A 342 -40.23 14.22 -21.59
N CYS A 343 -41.46 14.33 -22.12
CA CYS A 343 -42.41 13.22 -22.14
C CYS A 343 -43.22 13.21 -23.45
N PRO A 344 -43.87 12.08 -23.79
CA PRO A 344 -44.87 12.04 -24.87
C PRO A 344 -45.91 13.15 -24.74
N LYS A 345 -46.40 13.65 -25.88
CA LYS A 345 -47.40 14.73 -25.94
C LYS A 345 -48.65 14.45 -25.10
N THR A 346 -49.07 13.19 -25.04
CA THR A 346 -50.25 12.74 -24.27
C THR A 346 -50.07 12.87 -22.76
N LEU A 347 -48.83 12.97 -22.25
CA LEU A 347 -48.53 13.05 -20.82
C LEU A 347 -48.26 14.46 -20.32
N LEU A 348 -48.20 15.48 -21.20
CA LEU A 348 -47.89 16.86 -20.82
C LEU A 348 -48.85 17.39 -19.73
N TYR A 349 -50.16 17.28 -19.97
CA TYR A 349 -51.16 17.74 -19.00
C TYR A 349 -51.25 16.86 -17.75
N ASN A 350 -50.85 15.59 -17.85
CA ASN A 350 -50.75 14.72 -16.68
C ASN A 350 -49.63 15.20 -15.74
N TRP A 351 -48.46 15.57 -16.29
CA TRP A 351 -47.38 16.16 -15.50
C TRP A 351 -47.79 17.49 -14.86
N ALA A 352 -48.48 18.37 -15.60
CA ALA A 352 -49.00 19.62 -15.05
C ALA A 352 -49.96 19.38 -13.87
N GLY A 353 -50.92 18.45 -14.02
CA GLY A 353 -51.85 18.10 -12.94
C GLY A 353 -51.15 17.51 -11.72
N GLU A 354 -50.11 16.69 -11.89
CA GLU A 354 -49.33 16.15 -10.77
C GLU A 354 -48.50 17.22 -10.05
N ILE A 355 -47.98 18.23 -10.78
CA ILE A 355 -47.32 19.39 -10.18
C ILE A 355 -48.33 20.19 -9.35
N GLU A 356 -49.49 20.53 -9.92
CA GLU A 356 -50.53 21.27 -9.20
C GLU A 356 -51.04 20.52 -7.96
N LYS A 357 -51.12 19.19 -8.04
CA LYS A 357 -51.60 18.34 -6.94
C LYS A 357 -50.58 18.17 -5.81
N PHE A 358 -49.31 17.94 -6.14
CA PHE A 358 -48.29 17.56 -5.16
C PHE A 358 -47.31 18.68 -4.80
N HIS A 359 -47.16 19.69 -5.65
CA HIS A 359 -46.17 20.76 -5.53
C HIS A 359 -46.67 22.09 -6.10
N THR A 360 -47.63 22.74 -5.43
CA THR A 360 -48.28 23.99 -5.89
C THR A 360 -47.35 25.19 -6.06
N ASN A 361 -46.11 25.12 -5.55
CA ASN A 361 -45.16 26.23 -5.55
C ASN A 361 -44.04 26.08 -6.59
N ILE A 362 -44.11 25.08 -7.48
CA ILE A 362 -43.15 24.92 -8.58
C ILE A 362 -43.72 25.63 -9.82
N PRO A 363 -43.17 26.79 -10.24
CA PRO A 363 -43.58 27.40 -11.50
C PRO A 363 -43.16 26.50 -12.66
N TYR A 364 -44.08 26.28 -13.62
CA TYR A 364 -43.81 25.46 -14.80
C TYR A 364 -44.32 26.13 -16.07
N ALA A 365 -43.74 25.77 -17.20
CA ALA A 365 -44.18 26.15 -18.54
C ALA A 365 -44.23 24.90 -19.42
N ILE A 366 -45.27 24.80 -20.25
CA ILE A 366 -45.39 23.77 -21.28
C ILE A 366 -44.99 24.43 -22.60
N VAL A 367 -43.94 23.92 -23.23
CA VAL A 367 -43.35 24.46 -24.46
C VAL A 367 -43.73 23.62 -25.66
#